data_AF-L9J9N0-F1
#
_entry.id   AF-L9J9N0-F1
#
_cell.length_a   1.000
_cell.length_b   1.000
_cell.length_c   1.000
_cell.angle_alpha   90.00
_cell.angle_beta   90.00
_cell.angle_gamma   90.00
#
_symmetry.space_group_name_H-M   'P 1'
#
loop_
_entity.id
_entity.type
_entity.pdbx_description
1 polymer ?
#
loop_
_entity_poly.entity_id
_entity_poly.type
_entity_poly.pdbx_seq_one_letter_code
_entity_poly.pdbx_strand_id
1 'polypeptide(L)' 'RWRNSNTQCLWQMTLSQRRNPYVTLRMQDAMVRELVLANKQLLMVRQAALNQLFEKEHRQYQQELNQMGKAFYVERL' A
#
# COMPACT_ATOMS: atom_id res chain seq x y z
N ARG A 1 -18.11 -43.33 -28.72
CA ARG A 1 -18.56 -42.53 -27.55
C ARG A 1 -17.39 -41.82 -26.86
N TRP A 2 -16.33 -42.53 -26.44
CA TRP A 2 -15.16 -41.92 -25.77
C TRP A 2 -14.40 -40.83 -26.58
N ARG A 3 -14.16 -41.05 -27.88
CA ARG A 3 -13.47 -40.04 -28.72
C ARG A 3 -14.20 -38.69 -28.75
N ASN A 4 -15.52 -38.70 -28.90
CA ASN A 4 -16.32 -37.47 -28.98
C ASN A 4 -16.29 -36.68 -27.66
N SER A 5 -16.37 -37.38 -26.52
CA SER A 5 -16.25 -36.75 -25.19
C SER A 5 -14.85 -36.18 -24.97
N ASN A 6 -13.81 -36.85 -25.45
CA ASN A 6 -12.43 -36.37 -25.35
C ASN A 6 -12.21 -35.11 -26.21
N THR A 7 -12.74 -35.09 -27.43
CA THR A 7 -12.71 -33.91 -28.31
C THR A 7 -13.50 -32.74 -27.72
N GLN A 8 -14.64 -33.01 -27.08
CA GLN A 8 -15.45 -31.99 -26.43
C GLN A 8 -14.77 -31.41 -25.18
N CYS A 9 -14.10 -32.25 -24.38
CA CYS A 9 -13.31 -31.80 -23.23
C CYS A 9 -12.14 -30.91 -23.65
N LEU A 10 -11.37 -31.34 -24.65
CA LEU A 10 -10.27 -30.55 -25.22
C LEU A 10 -10.75 -29.21 -25.80
N TRP A 11 -11.93 -29.19 -26.46
CA TRP A 11 -12.56 -27.96 -26.94
C TRP A 11 -12.99 -27.03 -25.81
N GLN A 12 -13.55 -27.55 -24.73
CA GLN A 12 -13.91 -26.73 -23.56
C GLN A 12 -12.67 -26.15 -22.88
N MET A 13 -11.61 -26.94 -22.71
CA MET A 13 -10.35 -26.47 -22.11
C MET A 13 -9.72 -25.36 -22.96
N THR A 14 -9.61 -25.56 -24.28
CA THR A 14 -9.04 -24.56 -25.19
C THR A 14 -9.91 -23.30 -25.30
N LEU A 15 -11.24 -23.43 -25.21
CA LEU A 15 -12.14 -22.28 -25.10
C LEU A 15 -11.95 -21.54 -23.77
N SER A 16 -11.92 -22.22 -22.63
CA SER A 16 -11.69 -21.56 -21.33
C SER A 16 -10.35 -20.84 -21.27
N GLN A 17 -9.32 -21.40 -21.92
CA GLN A 17 -7.98 -20.84 -21.95
C GLN A 17 -7.87 -19.63 -22.89
N ARG A 18 -8.72 -19.54 -23.92
CA ARG A 18 -8.78 -18.39 -24.84
C ARG A 18 -9.73 -17.27 -24.37
N ARG A 19 -10.68 -17.58 -23.49
CA ARG A 19 -11.93 -16.80 -23.38
C ARG A 19 -12.16 -16.14 -22.03
N ASN A 20 -11.14 -15.77 -21.26
CA ASN A 20 -11.45 -14.89 -20.14
C ASN A 20 -10.49 -13.72 -19.90
N PRO A 21 -10.50 -12.71 -20.80
CA PRO A 21 -9.93 -11.39 -20.49
C PRO A 21 -10.48 -10.80 -19.17
N TYR A 22 -11.67 -11.20 -18.71
CA TYR A 22 -12.18 -10.75 -17.42
C TYR A 22 -11.46 -11.36 -16.21
N VAL A 23 -10.79 -12.52 -16.33
CA VAL A 23 -9.97 -13.05 -15.22
C VAL A 23 -8.73 -12.20 -15.03
N THR A 24 -8.05 -11.83 -16.12
CA THR A 24 -6.90 -10.91 -16.07
C THR A 24 -7.30 -9.52 -15.61
N LEU A 25 -8.45 -8.99 -16.07
CA LEU A 25 -8.98 -7.70 -15.62
C LEU A 25 -9.33 -7.74 -14.12
N ARG A 26 -10.00 -8.79 -13.63
CA ARG A 26 -10.29 -8.92 -12.19
C ARG A 26 -9.04 -9.07 -11.34
N MET A 27 -8.02 -9.76 -11.84
CA MET A 27 -6.72 -9.84 -11.15
C MET A 27 -6.03 -8.48 -11.10
N GLN A 28 -6.06 -7.69 -12.17
CA GLN A 28 -5.53 -6.32 -12.19
C GLN A 28 -6.28 -5.41 -11.21
N ASP A 29 -7.62 -5.47 -11.20
CA ASP A 29 -8.44 -4.71 -10.26
C ASP A 29 -8.13 -5.08 -8.80
N ALA A 30 -7.97 -6.37 -8.50
CA ALA A 30 -7.57 -6.83 -7.18
C ALA A 30 -6.18 -6.32 -6.81
N MET A 31 -5.21 -6.42 -7.73
CA MET A 31 -3.84 -5.93 -7.53
C MET A 31 -3.83 -4.42 -7.23
N VAL A 32 -4.60 -3.62 -7.97
CA VAL A 32 -4.70 -2.17 -7.72
C VAL A 32 -5.24 -1.88 -6.33
N ARG A 33 -6.25 -2.63 -5.88
CA ARG A 33 -6.80 -2.48 -4.51
C ARG A 33 -5.75 -2.81 -3.45
N GLU A 34 -5.04 -3.92 -3.60
CA GLU A 34 -3.97 -4.30 -2.68
C GLU A 34 -2.85 -3.25 -2.64
N LEU A 35 -2.46 -2.70 -3.79
CA LEU A 35 -1.46 -1.62 -3.86
C LEU A 35 -1.93 -0.35 -3.16
N VAL A 36 -3.19 0.03 -3.28
CA VAL A 36 -3.75 1.19 -2.58
C VAL A 36 -3.71 0.97 -1.07
N LEU A 37 -4.08 -0.23 -0.59
CA LEU A 37 -4.00 -0.58 0.82
C LEU A 37 -2.55 -0.56 1.32
N ALA A 38 -1.62 -1.18 0.60
CA ALA A 38 -0.20 -1.18 0.93
C ALA A 38 0.38 0.24 0.98
N ASN A 39 0.04 1.08 0.01
CA ASN A 39 0.48 2.48 -0.02
C ASN A 39 -0.07 3.27 1.18
N LYS A 40 -1.35 3.05 1.55
CA LYS A 40 -1.93 3.66 2.74
C LYS A 40 -1.15 3.28 4.00
N GLN A 41 -0.83 2.00 4.17
CA GLN A 41 -0.03 1.53 5.32
C GLN A 41 1.39 2.12 5.30
N LEU A 42 2.02 2.17 4.13
CA LEU A 42 3.35 2.75 3.97
C LEU A 42 3.38 4.23 4.37
N LEU A 43 2.38 5.02 3.95
CA LEU A 43 2.27 6.42 4.33
C LEU A 43 2.07 6.60 5.84
N MET A 44 1.26 5.76 6.48
CA MET A 44 1.07 5.79 7.93
C MET A 44 2.38 5.53 8.68
N VAL A 45 3.14 4.51 8.27
CA VAL A 45 4.45 4.18 8.86
C VAL A 45 5.44 5.31 8.63
N ARG A 46 5.49 5.88 7.42
CA ARG A 46 6.38 7.00 7.10
C ARG A 46 6.06 8.22 7.94
N GLN A 47 4.78 8.56 8.10
CA GLN A 47 4.35 9.68 8.92
C GLN A 47 4.75 9.49 10.39
N ALA A 48 4.54 8.28 10.93
CA ALA A 48 4.91 7.96 12.31
C ALA A 48 6.44 8.08 12.52
N ALA A 49 7.23 7.56 11.59
CA ALA A 49 8.69 7.65 11.65
C ALA A 49 9.17 9.11 11.56
N LEU A 50 8.55 9.92 10.70
CA LEU A 50 8.86 11.33 10.55
C LEU A 50 8.51 12.13 11.81
N ASN A 51 7.34 11.89 12.40
CA ASN A 51 6.96 12.51 13.67
C ASN A 51 7.97 12.17 14.78
N GLN A 52 8.41 10.91 14.85
CA GLN A 52 9.41 10.49 15.84
C GLN A 52 10.76 11.20 15.66
N LEU A 53 11.17 11.47 14.42
CA LEU A 53 12.40 12.24 14.14
C LEU A 53 12.24 13.69 14.60
N PHE A 54 11.14 14.34 14.24
CA PHE A 54 10.86 15.71 14.68
C PHE A 54 10.73 15.85 16.18
N GLU A 55 10.15 14.88 16.90
CA GLU A 55 10.11 14.90 18.36
C GLU A 55 11.51 14.81 19.00
N LYS A 56 12.45 14.12 18.36
CA LYS A 56 13.84 14.06 18.84
C LYS A 56 14.54 15.40 18.60
N GLU A 57 14.44 15.93 17.38
CA GLU A 57 15.02 17.22 17.02
C GLU A 57 14.44 18.37 17.86
N HIS A 58 13.12 18.38 18.05
CA HIS A 58 12.45 19.39 18.86
C HIS A 58 12.97 19.39 20.30
N ARG A 59 13.12 18.20 20.91
CA ARG A 59 13.70 18.08 22.25
C ARG A 59 15.14 18.57 22.32
N GLN A 60 15.96 18.23 21.31
CA GLN A 60 17.33 18.71 21.23
C GLN A 60 17.36 20.25 21.16
N TYR A 61 16.63 20.85 20.22
CA TYR A 61 16.61 22.31 20.09
C TYR A 61 16.02 23.01 21.30
N GLN A 62 15.04 22.40 21.98
CA GLN A 62 14.49 22.96 23.20
C GLN A 62 15.56 23.02 24.30
N GLN A 63 16.39 21.99 24.43
CA GLN A 63 17.51 22.00 25.38
C GLN A 63 18.54 23.07 25.03
N GLU A 64 18.91 23.19 23.75
CA GLU A 64 19.86 24.20 23.27
C GLU A 64 19.34 25.63 23.52
N LEU A 65 18.06 25.89 23.25
CA LEU A 65 17.45 27.18 23.53
C LEU A 65 17.42 27.50 25.02
N ASN A 66 17.05 26.52 25.85
CA ASN A 66 17.02 26.70 27.30
C ASN A 66 18.41 27.03 27.87
N GLN A 67 19.49 26.45 27.33
CA GLN A 67 20.87 26.80 27.70
C GLN A 67 21.21 28.26 27.35
N MET A 68 20.61 28.81 26.31
CA MET A 68 20.73 30.22 25.93
C MET A 68 19.73 31.14 26.66
N GLY A 69 18.93 30.61 27.59
CA GLY A 69 17.84 31.35 28.26
C GLY A 69 16.68 31.72 27.34
N LYS A 70 16.55 31.06 26.19
CA LYS A 70 15.46 31.23 25.21
C LYS A 70 14.52 30.03 25.27
N ALA A 71 13.32 30.19 24.73
CA ALA A 71 12.34 29.11 24.60
C ALA A 71 11.60 29.20 23.27
N PHE A 72 11.03 28.08 22.84
CA PHE A 72 10.12 28.08 21.69
C PHE A 72 8.84 28.85 22.00
N TYR A 73 8.37 29.62 21.01
CA TYR A 73 7.04 30.20 21.06
C TYR A 73 6.00 29.09 20.90
N VAL A 74 5.01 29.07 21.80
CA VAL A 74 3.87 28.15 21.74
C VAL A 74 2.61 29.00 21.89
N GLU A 75 1.83 29.07 20.82
CA GLU A 75 0.52 29.73 20.85
C GLU A 75 -0.44 28.88 21.71
N ARG A 76 -1.00 29.48 22.75
CA ARG A 76 -2.02 28.83 23.58
C ARG A 76 -3.40 29.26 23.05
N LEU A 77 -4.21 28.29 22.65
CA LEU A 77 -5.62 28.47 22.32
C LEU A 77 -6.47 28.61 23.59
#